data_AF-B1L5F6-F1
#
_entry.id   AF-B1L5F6-F1
#
_cell.length_a   1.000
_cell.length_b   1.000
_cell.length_c   1.000
_cell.angle_alpha   90.00
_cell.angle_beta   90.00
_cell.angle_gamma   90.00
#
_symmetry.space_group_name_H-M   'P 1'
#
loop_
_entity.id
_entity.type
_entity.pdbx_description
1 polymer ?
#
loop_
_entity_poly.entity_id
_entity_poly.type
_entity_poly.pdbx_seq_one_letter_code
_entity_poly.pdbx_strand_id
1 'polypeptide(L)'
;MLPIVLEMRGPEGWTASIIKFAEGLMLHFGKRLKRVIALPSPDDQVYDSNVLVVIEKPTLDDVKIVMEIAVRSGERLNPLVVDEGDEEAVRIFMSSFQIPKADWNYEHVKFAEGLMLHFGKRLKRVIALPSPDDQVYDSNVLVVIEKPTLDDVKIVMEIAVRSGERLNPLVVDEGDEEAVRIFMSSGGRDVEAR
;
A
#
# COMPACT_ATOMS: atom_id res chain seq x y z
N MET A 1 -5.35 22.94 -22.58
CA MET A 1 -6.09 22.45 -21.40
C MET A 1 -5.23 21.33 -20.85
N LEU A 2 -4.62 21.48 -19.68
CA LEU A 2 -3.79 20.43 -19.10
C LEU A 2 -4.72 19.32 -18.59
N PRO A 3 -4.45 18.03 -18.84
CA PRO A 3 -5.29 16.94 -18.37
C PRO A 3 -5.26 16.89 -16.84
N ILE A 4 -6.43 16.86 -16.20
CA ILE A 4 -6.54 16.46 -14.80
C ILE A 4 -6.19 14.97 -14.76
N VAL A 5 -5.12 14.62 -14.06
CA VAL A 5 -4.74 13.22 -13.82
C VAL A 5 -5.61 12.70 -12.67
N LEU A 6 -6.58 11.85 -13.02
CA LEU A 6 -7.37 11.07 -12.06
C LEU A 6 -6.76 9.68 -11.99
N GLU A 7 -5.97 9.41 -10.95
CA GLU A 7 -5.52 8.06 -10.61
C GLU A 7 -6.40 7.53 -9.49
N MET A 8 -7.08 6.42 -9.74
CA MET A 8 -8.12 5.89 -8.84
C MET A 8 -8.04 4.37 -8.74
N ARG A 9 -8.10 3.84 -7.51
CA ARG A 9 -8.34 2.43 -7.21
C ARG A 9 -9.10 2.33 -5.90
N GLY A 10 -10.39 2.05 -5.90
CA GLY A 10 -11.14 1.83 -4.66
C GLY A 10 -12.58 1.35 -4.89
N PRO A 11 -13.35 1.06 -3.82
CA PRO A 11 -14.74 0.59 -3.91
C PRO A 11 -15.62 1.54 -4.74
N GLU A 12 -16.71 1.03 -5.33
CA GLU A 12 -17.58 1.82 -6.23
C GLU A 12 -18.07 3.14 -5.59
N GLY A 13 -18.38 3.14 -4.29
CA GLY A 13 -18.82 4.33 -3.55
C GLY A 13 -17.74 5.41 -3.36
N TRP A 14 -16.49 4.99 -3.12
CA TRP A 14 -15.33 5.88 -3.01
C TRP A 14 -15.04 6.56 -4.35
N THR A 15 -14.98 5.74 -5.40
CA THR A 15 -14.72 6.18 -6.78
C THR A 15 -15.77 7.24 -7.20
N ALA A 16 -17.05 6.96 -6.98
CA ALA A 16 -18.12 7.91 -7.29
C ALA A 16 -18.00 9.23 -6.51
N SER A 17 -17.62 9.16 -5.23
CA SER A 17 -17.44 10.35 -4.37
C SER A 17 -16.28 11.23 -4.86
N ILE A 18 -15.16 10.62 -5.27
CA ILE A 18 -14.01 11.35 -5.84
C ILE A 18 -14.34 12.02 -7.17
N ILE A 19 -15.07 11.35 -8.05
CA ILE A 19 -15.50 11.94 -9.34
C ILE A 19 -16.36 13.18 -9.08
N LYS A 20 -17.39 13.04 -8.23
CA LYS A 20 -18.28 14.15 -7.88
C LYS A 20 -17.53 15.32 -7.23
N PHE A 21 -16.54 15.01 -6.39
CA PHE A 21 -15.68 15.99 -5.76
C PHE A 21 -14.82 16.74 -6.79
N ALA A 22 -14.13 16.01 -7.67
CA ALA A 22 -13.29 16.59 -8.71
C ALA A 22 -14.09 17.45 -9.69
N GLU A 23 -15.30 17.03 -10.06
CA GLU A 23 -16.22 17.84 -10.87
C GLU A 23 -16.61 19.14 -10.18
N GLY A 24 -16.97 19.09 -8.88
CA GLY A 24 -17.29 20.28 -8.10
C GLY A 24 -16.12 21.25 -8.00
N LEU A 25 -14.91 20.74 -7.77
CA LEU A 25 -13.68 21.54 -7.75
C LEU A 25 -13.39 22.16 -9.10
N MET A 26 -13.54 21.40 -10.20
CA MET A 26 -13.29 21.89 -11.55
C MET A 26 -14.26 23.01 -11.94
N LEU A 27 -15.55 22.86 -11.60
CA LEU A 27 -16.56 23.89 -11.82
C LEU A 27 -16.26 25.18 -11.06
N HIS A 28 -15.73 25.09 -9.83
CA HIS A 28 -15.47 26.25 -8.98
C HIS A 28 -14.14 26.94 -9.30
N PHE A 29 -13.04 26.18 -9.36
CA PHE A 29 -11.68 26.73 -9.46
C PHE A 29 -11.15 26.83 -10.89
N GLY A 30 -11.76 26.11 -11.84
CA GLY A 30 -11.38 26.14 -13.26
C GLY A 30 -9.87 25.95 -13.46
N LYS A 31 -9.20 26.94 -14.07
CA LYS A 31 -7.77 26.89 -14.38
C LYS A 31 -6.82 26.96 -13.16
N ARG A 32 -7.33 27.39 -12.01
CA ARG A 32 -6.55 27.43 -10.75
C ARG A 32 -6.38 26.03 -10.18
N LEU A 33 -7.32 25.11 -10.43
CA LEU A 33 -7.17 23.72 -10.04
C LEU A 33 -6.11 23.05 -10.91
N LYS A 34 -5.02 22.60 -10.29
CA LYS A 34 -3.91 21.95 -10.99
C LYS A 34 -4.02 20.44 -10.93
N ARG A 35 -4.34 19.88 -9.76
CA ARG A 35 -4.40 18.43 -9.52
C ARG A 35 -5.42 18.08 -8.43
N VAL A 36 -5.99 16.88 -8.54
CA VAL A 36 -6.73 16.21 -7.47
C VAL A 36 -6.17 14.79 -7.41
N ILE A 37 -5.64 14.40 -6.26
CA ILE A 37 -4.96 13.12 -6.07
C ILE A 37 -5.61 12.43 -4.86
N ALA A 38 -6.32 11.33 -5.08
CA ALA A 38 -7.07 10.64 -4.03
C ALA A 38 -6.41 9.32 -3.64
N LEU A 39 -6.29 9.03 -2.34
CA LEU A 39 -5.76 7.74 -1.89
C LEU A 39 -6.69 6.58 -2.29
N PRO A 40 -6.19 5.34 -2.34
CA PRO A 40 -6.97 4.19 -2.80
C PRO A 40 -8.23 3.90 -1.97
N SER A 41 -8.20 4.20 -0.67
CA SER A 41 -9.31 3.92 0.25
C SER A 41 -9.69 5.15 1.06
N PRO A 42 -10.98 5.32 1.45
CA PRO A 42 -11.39 6.38 2.36
C PRO A 42 -10.69 6.33 3.73
N ASP A 43 -10.18 5.16 4.13
CA ASP A 43 -9.46 4.95 5.39
C ASP A 43 -7.95 5.21 5.28
N ASP A 44 -7.41 5.35 4.07
CA ASP A 44 -5.99 5.69 3.89
C ASP A 44 -5.77 7.15 4.25
N GLN A 45 -4.65 7.46 4.91
CA GLN A 45 -4.35 8.82 5.31
C GLN A 45 -2.88 9.18 5.09
N VAL A 46 -2.67 10.37 4.55
CA VAL A 46 -1.39 11.08 4.47
C VAL A 46 -1.64 12.48 5.01
N TYR A 47 -0.90 12.89 6.03
CA TYR A 47 -1.19 14.14 6.77
C TYR A 47 -2.65 14.22 7.22
N ASP A 48 -3.14 13.12 7.80
CA ASP A 48 -4.53 12.91 8.23
C ASP A 48 -5.57 13.07 7.10
N SER A 49 -5.15 13.19 5.84
CA SER A 49 -5.97 13.51 4.68
C SER A 49 -5.95 12.38 3.66
N ASN A 50 -7.07 12.17 2.97
CA ASN A 50 -7.22 11.09 1.98
C ASN A 50 -7.35 11.59 0.54
N VAL A 51 -7.35 12.92 0.36
CA VAL A 51 -7.28 13.55 -0.97
C VAL A 51 -6.35 14.76 -0.89
N LEU A 52 -5.50 14.95 -1.89
CA LEU A 52 -4.71 16.16 -2.08
C LEU A 52 -5.32 16.99 -3.22
N VAL A 53 -5.54 18.27 -2.95
CA VAL A 53 -6.07 19.24 -3.90
C VAL A 53 -5.01 20.32 -4.11
N VAL A 54 -4.50 20.42 -5.34
CA VAL A 54 -3.47 21.39 -5.69
C VAL A 54 -4.12 22.57 -6.41
N ILE A 55 -4.04 23.75 -5.82
CA ILE A 55 -4.62 24.99 -6.34
C ILE A 55 -3.49 26.02 -6.49
N GLU A 56 -3.47 26.78 -7.57
CA GLU A 56 -2.57 27.93 -7.72
C GLU A 56 -2.91 29.02 -6.70
N LYS A 57 -1.95 29.32 -5.81
CA LYS A 57 -2.01 30.35 -4.77
C LYS A 57 -3.28 30.23 -3.92
N PRO A 58 -3.42 29.15 -3.13
CA PRO A 58 -4.62 28.91 -2.35
C PRO A 58 -4.73 29.93 -1.20
N THR A 59 -5.96 30.31 -0.89
CA THR A 59 -6.35 31.15 0.25
C THR A 59 -7.14 30.33 1.27
N LEU A 60 -7.32 30.86 2.49
CA LEU A 60 -8.14 30.20 3.50
C LEU A 60 -9.61 30.03 3.06
N ASP A 61 -10.13 30.92 2.22
CA ASP A 61 -11.48 30.77 1.68
C ASP A 61 -11.55 29.68 0.61
N ASP A 62 -10.49 29.51 -0.20
CA ASP A 62 -10.40 28.36 -1.11
C ASP A 62 -10.45 27.04 -0.31
N VAL A 63 -9.74 26.95 0.83
CA VAL A 63 -9.78 25.78 1.72
C VAL A 63 -11.20 25.49 2.21
N LYS A 64 -11.93 26.51 2.69
CA LYS A 64 -13.32 26.33 3.15
C LYS A 64 -14.21 25.79 2.02
N ILE A 65 -14.07 26.34 0.83
CA ILE A 65 -14.85 25.92 -0.34
C ILE A 65 -14.55 24.47 -0.71
N VAL A 66 -13.27 24.08 -0.71
CA VAL A 66 -12.87 22.69 -0.92
C VAL A 66 -13.54 21.76 0.11
N MET A 67 -13.54 22.13 1.40
CA MET A 67 -14.20 21.35 2.44
C MET A 67 -15.73 21.26 2.24
N GLU A 68 -16.38 22.36 1.83
CA GLU A 68 -17.81 22.34 1.54
C GLU A 68 -18.16 21.43 0.36
N ILE A 69 -17.35 21.43 -0.70
CA ILE A 69 -17.52 20.54 -1.85
C ILE A 69 -17.30 19.08 -1.41
N ALA A 70 -16.30 18.82 -0.56
CA ALA A 70 -16.02 17.48 -0.02
C ALA A 70 -17.23 16.91 0.73
N VAL A 71 -17.82 17.68 1.65
CA VAL A 71 -19.01 17.29 2.43
C VAL A 71 -20.21 16.95 1.53
N ARG A 72 -20.39 17.67 0.41
CA ARG A 72 -21.49 17.44 -0.53
C ARG A 72 -21.24 16.25 -1.47
N SER A 73 -20.00 15.80 -1.58
CA SER A 73 -19.57 14.83 -2.60
C SER A 73 -19.73 13.38 -2.17
N GLY A 74 -19.90 13.10 -0.87
CA GLY A 74 -20.21 11.76 -0.39
C GLY A 74 -19.29 11.31 0.74
N GLU A 75 -18.80 10.07 0.64
CA GLU A 75 -18.06 9.39 1.71
C GLU A 75 -16.84 10.17 2.21
N ARG A 76 -16.68 10.28 3.53
CA ARG A 76 -15.47 10.64 4.33
C ARG A 76 -14.28 11.32 3.60
N LEU A 77 -14.53 12.28 2.72
CA LEU A 77 -13.48 13.03 2.05
C LEU A 77 -12.84 13.98 3.06
N ASN A 78 -11.53 13.84 3.24
CA ASN A 78 -10.72 14.75 4.03
C ASN A 78 -9.59 15.31 3.15
N PRO A 79 -9.85 16.43 2.46
CA PRO A 79 -8.89 17.00 1.53
C PRO A 79 -7.82 17.86 2.22
N LEU A 80 -6.58 17.67 1.80
CA LEU A 80 -5.46 18.59 2.03
C LEU A 80 -5.36 19.54 0.84
N VAL A 81 -5.32 20.85 1.09
CA VAL A 81 -5.16 21.86 0.04
C VAL A 81 -3.75 22.43 0.08
N VAL A 82 -3.05 22.36 -1.05
CA VAL A 82 -1.68 22.86 -1.18
C VAL A 82 -1.51 23.75 -2.41
N ASP A 83 -0.45 24.56 -2.38
CA ASP A 83 0.00 25.31 -3.55
C ASP A 83 0.73 24.40 -4.56
N GLU A 84 0.77 24.81 -5.83
CA GLU A 84 1.47 24.04 -6.88
C GLU A 84 2.98 23.91 -6.65
N GLY A 85 3.58 24.78 -5.84
CA GLY A 85 4.98 24.67 -5.42
C GLY A 85 5.25 23.61 -4.34
N ASP A 86 4.22 22.99 -3.75
CA ASP A 86 4.38 21.93 -2.73
C ASP A 86 4.60 20.56 -3.40
N GLU A 87 5.77 20.40 -4.00
CA GLU A 87 6.16 19.15 -4.68
C GLU A 87 6.29 17.97 -3.71
N GLU A 88 6.56 18.23 -2.43
CA GLU A 88 6.69 17.19 -1.40
C GLU A 88 5.35 16.54 -1.09
N ALA A 89 4.30 17.34 -0.85
CA ALA A 89 2.96 16.80 -0.63
C ALA A 89 2.49 15.98 -1.85
N VAL A 90 2.72 16.48 -3.06
CA VAL A 90 2.41 15.76 -4.30
C VAL A 90 3.17 14.44 -4.39
N ARG A 91 4.49 14.45 -4.13
CA ARG A 91 5.33 13.25 -4.16
C ARG A 91 4.85 12.20 -3.15
N ILE A 92 4.52 12.60 -1.92
CA ILE A 92 4.09 11.68 -0.87
C ILE A 92 2.75 11.06 -1.24
N PHE A 93 1.75 11.86 -1.63
CA PHE A 93 0.45 11.33 -2.08
C PHE A 93 0.61 10.40 -3.29
N MET A 94 1.44 10.75 -4.28
CA MET A 94 1.71 9.90 -5.44
C MET A 94 2.44 8.59 -5.05
N SER A 95 3.33 8.62 -4.06
CA SER A 95 4.02 7.42 -3.58
C SER A 95 3.08 6.45 -2.86
N SER A 96 1.98 6.96 -2.27
CA SER A 96 0.93 6.13 -1.67
C SER A 96 0.13 5.33 -2.71
N PHE A 97 0.19 5.66 -4.01
CA PHE A 97 -0.34 4.80 -5.08
C PHE A 97 0.57 3.63 -5.42
N GLN A 98 1.87 3.73 -5.09
CA GLN A 98 2.86 2.67 -5.32
C GLN A 98 2.86 1.61 -4.20
N ILE A 99 2.03 1.79 -3.18
CA ILE A 99 1.73 0.76 -2.21
C ILE A 99 0.25 0.45 -2.39
N PRO A 100 -0.11 -0.56 -3.19
CA PRO A 100 -1.44 -1.14 -3.05
C PRO A 100 -1.61 -1.44 -1.55
N LYS A 101 -2.76 -1.11 -0.93
CA LYS A 101 -3.23 -1.89 0.24
C LYS A 101 -3.04 -3.34 -0.18
N ALA A 102 -1.96 -3.96 0.28
CA ALA A 102 -1.40 -4.98 -0.57
C ALA A 102 -2.40 -6.13 -0.59
N ASP A 103 -2.69 -6.63 -1.79
CA ASP A 103 -3.27 -7.95 -1.84
C ASP A 103 -2.28 -8.83 -1.06
N TRP A 104 -2.77 -9.60 -0.09
CA TRP A 104 -1.90 -10.53 0.64
C TRP A 104 -1.09 -11.38 -0.34
N ASN A 105 -1.68 -11.68 -1.51
CA ASN A 105 -1.00 -12.32 -2.64
C ASN A 105 0.20 -11.54 -3.18
N TYR A 106 0.13 -10.21 -3.20
CA TYR A 106 1.20 -9.35 -3.67
C TYR A 106 2.35 -9.23 -2.65
N GLU A 107 2.05 -9.13 -1.34
CA GLU A 107 3.10 -9.02 -0.31
C GLU A 107 4.00 -10.24 -0.28
N HIS A 108 3.41 -11.45 -0.24
CA HIS A 108 4.21 -12.67 -0.15
C HIS A 108 4.99 -12.96 -1.44
N VAL A 109 4.47 -12.56 -2.63
CA VAL A 109 5.20 -12.68 -3.90
C VAL A 109 6.40 -11.76 -3.93
N LYS A 110 6.22 -10.46 -3.61
CA LYS A 110 7.31 -9.49 -3.53
C LYS A 110 8.36 -9.90 -2.50
N PHE A 111 7.91 -10.44 -1.37
CA PHE A 111 8.78 -11.00 -0.33
C PHE A 111 9.59 -12.19 -0.84
N ALA A 112 8.94 -13.16 -1.49
CA ALA A 112 9.61 -14.33 -2.05
C ALA A 112 10.62 -13.94 -3.16
N GLU A 113 10.28 -12.99 -4.02
CA GLU A 113 11.20 -12.42 -5.03
C GLU A 113 12.43 -11.77 -4.37
N GLY A 114 12.23 -10.95 -3.33
CA GLY A 114 13.32 -10.33 -2.58
C GLY A 114 14.24 -11.36 -1.92
N LEU A 115 13.67 -12.40 -1.32
CA LEU A 115 14.42 -13.52 -0.74
C LEU A 115 15.19 -14.29 -1.82
N MET A 116 14.57 -14.57 -2.96
CA MET A 116 15.22 -15.28 -4.07
C MET A 116 16.40 -14.49 -4.63
N LEU A 117 16.24 -13.17 -4.81
CA LEU A 117 17.32 -12.28 -5.24
C LEU A 117 18.51 -12.28 -4.28
N HIS A 118 18.26 -12.37 -2.97
CA HIS A 118 19.30 -12.32 -1.95
C HIS A 118 19.97 -13.69 -1.72
N PHE A 119 19.18 -14.73 -1.45
CA PHE A 119 19.67 -16.04 -1.00
C PHE A 119 19.89 -17.03 -2.15
N GLY A 120 19.29 -16.80 -3.32
CA GLY A 120 19.40 -17.65 -4.49
C GLY A 120 19.16 -19.13 -4.15
N LYS A 121 20.14 -19.99 -4.47
CA LYS A 121 20.05 -21.45 -4.26
C LYS A 121 19.96 -21.89 -2.78
N ARG A 122 20.30 -21.01 -1.82
CA ARG A 122 20.15 -21.31 -0.39
C ARG A 122 18.69 -21.20 0.05
N LEU A 123 17.87 -20.39 -0.63
CA LEU A 123 16.43 -20.35 -0.39
C LEU A 123 15.82 -21.63 -0.95
N LYS A 124 15.27 -22.46 -0.08
CA LYS A 124 14.63 -23.71 -0.50
C LYS A 124 13.16 -23.51 -0.75
N ARG A 125 12.45 -22.83 0.16
CA ARG A 125 11.00 -22.63 0.08
C ARG A 125 10.59 -21.34 0.79
N VAL A 126 9.49 -20.77 0.30
CA VAL A 126 8.72 -19.73 0.99
C VAL A 126 7.28 -20.21 1.00
N ILE A 127 6.69 -20.39 2.17
CA ILE A 127 5.31 -20.88 2.33
C ILE A 127 4.50 -19.80 3.03
N ALA A 128 3.47 -19.26 2.37
CA ALA A 128 2.59 -18.26 2.96
C ALA A 128 1.26 -18.89 3.36
N LEU A 129 0.72 -18.49 4.52
CA LEU A 129 -0.64 -18.85 4.93
C LEU A 129 -1.69 -18.13 4.07
N PRO A 130 -2.97 -18.53 4.09
CA PRO A 130 -4.01 -17.93 3.25
C PRO A 130 -4.33 -16.46 3.54
N SER A 131 -4.15 -16.01 4.79
CA SER A 131 -4.46 -14.66 5.27
C SER A 131 -3.31 -14.09 6.11
N PRO A 132 -3.10 -12.76 6.14
CA PRO A 132 -2.14 -12.14 7.06
C PRO A 132 -2.47 -12.37 8.55
N ASP A 133 -3.74 -12.64 8.87
CA ASP A 133 -4.21 -12.89 10.23
C ASP A 133 -4.04 -14.36 10.66
N ASP A 134 -3.76 -15.26 9.71
CA ASP A 134 -3.49 -16.67 10.02
C ASP A 134 -2.08 -16.78 10.62
N GLN A 135 -1.92 -17.57 11.69
CA GLN A 135 -0.63 -17.71 12.36
C GLN A 135 -0.30 -19.15 12.72
N VAL A 136 0.95 -19.52 12.50
CA VAL A 136 1.60 -20.75 12.96
C VAL A 136 2.92 -20.34 13.58
N TYR A 137 3.14 -20.69 14.85
CA TYR A 137 4.28 -20.17 15.64
C TYR A 137 4.37 -18.64 15.60
N ASP A 138 3.22 -17.98 15.80
CA ASP A 138 3.05 -16.53 15.72
C ASP A 138 3.44 -15.92 14.35
N SER A 139 3.67 -16.75 13.33
CA SER A 139 4.20 -16.35 12.02
C SER A 139 3.22 -16.71 10.90
N ASN A 140 3.16 -15.90 9.85
CA ASN A 140 2.24 -16.10 8.72
C ASN A 140 2.94 -16.47 7.41
N VAL A 141 4.28 -16.47 7.42
CA VAL A 141 5.12 -16.97 6.34
C VAL A 141 6.24 -17.84 6.92
N LEU A 142 6.52 -18.99 6.31
CA LEU A 142 7.68 -19.82 6.61
C LEU A 142 8.73 -19.65 5.52
N VAL A 143 9.97 -19.37 5.92
CA VAL A 143 11.12 -19.22 5.03
C VAL A 143 12.11 -20.33 5.34
N VAL A 144 12.34 -21.21 4.38
CA VAL A 144 13.23 -22.36 4.50
C VAL A 144 14.55 -22.04 3.81
N ILE A 145 15.64 -21.98 4.57
CA ILE A 145 16.98 -21.65 4.08
C ILE A 145 17.92 -22.80 4.42
N GLU A 146 18.83 -23.14 3.52
CA GLU A 146 19.92 -24.07 3.84
C GLU A 146 20.90 -23.44 4.84
N LYS A 147 20.99 -24.06 6.03
CA LYS A 147 21.90 -23.70 7.12
C LYS A 147 21.76 -22.21 7.49
N PRO A 148 20.61 -21.78 8.02
CA PRO A 148 20.38 -20.38 8.35
C PRO A 148 21.26 -19.93 9.52
N THR A 149 21.70 -18.68 9.44
CA THR A 149 22.46 -17.98 10.48
C THR A 149 21.62 -16.86 11.08
N LEU A 150 22.04 -16.28 12.21
CA LEU A 150 21.36 -15.13 12.80
C LEU A 150 21.34 -13.90 11.87
N ASP A 151 22.36 -13.74 11.01
CA ASP A 151 22.37 -12.65 10.05
C ASP A 151 21.39 -12.91 8.89
N ASP A 152 21.21 -14.17 8.47
CA ASP A 152 20.17 -14.52 7.51
C ASP A 152 18.78 -14.16 8.06
N VAL A 153 18.51 -14.41 9.34
CA VAL A 153 17.24 -14.02 9.99
C VAL A 153 17.02 -12.51 9.93
N LYS A 154 18.04 -11.70 10.26
CA LYS A 154 17.93 -10.23 10.17
C LYS A 154 17.59 -9.77 8.75
N ILE A 155 18.27 -10.34 7.76
CA ILE A 155 18.06 -10.01 6.35
C ILE A 155 16.63 -10.37 5.93
N VAL A 156 16.12 -11.53 6.34
CA VAL A 156 14.72 -11.93 6.09
C VAL A 156 13.75 -10.89 6.67
N MET A 157 13.97 -10.44 7.91
CA MET A 157 13.12 -9.41 8.54
C MET A 157 13.19 -8.07 7.80
N GLU A 158 14.37 -7.64 7.38
CA GLU A 158 14.53 -6.41 6.58
C GLU A 158 13.79 -6.49 5.24
N ILE A 159 13.84 -7.64 4.57
CA ILE A 159 13.11 -7.87 3.31
C ILE A 159 11.60 -7.88 3.56
N ALA A 160 11.14 -8.47 4.67
CA ALA A 160 9.72 -8.49 5.06
C ALA A 160 9.17 -7.08 5.23
N VAL A 161 9.85 -6.24 6.03
CA VAL A 161 9.45 -4.84 6.27
C VAL A 161 9.36 -4.02 4.98
N ARG A 162 10.26 -4.25 4.00
CA ARG A 162 10.21 -3.58 2.68
C ARG A 162 9.12 -4.13 1.75
N SER A 163 8.65 -5.34 2.02
CA SER A 163 7.70 -6.05 1.17
C SER A 163 6.25 -5.82 1.59
N GLY A 164 5.99 -5.69 2.90
CA GLY A 164 4.68 -5.39 3.45
C GLY A 164 4.69 -5.36 4.98
N GLU A 165 3.79 -4.58 5.58
CA GLU A 165 3.72 -4.40 7.03
C GLU A 165 3.12 -5.61 7.78
N ARG A 166 2.45 -6.52 7.05
CA ARG A 166 1.73 -7.65 7.64
C ARG A 166 2.52 -8.95 7.59
N LEU A 167 3.71 -8.96 7.01
CA LEU A 167 4.56 -10.15 6.94
C LEU A 167 5.24 -10.41 8.29
N ASN A 168 5.03 -11.60 8.84
CA ASN A 168 5.74 -12.09 10.01
C ASN A 168 6.40 -13.44 9.67
N PRO A 169 7.68 -13.45 9.25
CA PRO A 169 8.33 -14.65 8.77
C PRO A 169 8.95 -15.48 9.91
N LEU A 170 8.77 -16.80 9.86
CA LEU A 170 9.56 -17.77 10.59
C LEU A 170 10.68 -18.30 9.69
N VAL A 171 11.92 -18.27 10.15
CA VAL A 171 13.07 -18.81 9.42
C VAL A 171 13.47 -20.15 10.00
N VAL A 172 13.53 -21.18 9.16
CA VAL A 172 13.93 -22.53 9.56
C VAL A 172 14.98 -23.11 8.62
N ASP A 173 15.70 -24.13 9.11
CA ASP A 173 16.60 -24.94 8.29
C ASP A 173 15.81 -25.90 7.39
N GLU A 174 16.41 -26.31 6.26
CA GLU A 174 15.79 -27.27 5.34
C GLU A 174 15.48 -28.64 5.95
N GLY A 175 16.15 -29.01 7.04
CA GLY A 175 15.85 -30.23 7.80
C GLY A 175 14.62 -30.14 8.72
N ASP A 176 14.02 -28.96 8.89
CA ASP A 176 12.83 -28.77 9.73
C ASP A 176 11.53 -29.13 8.97
N GLU A 177 11.36 -30.42 8.72
CA GLU A 177 10.18 -30.95 8.04
C GLU A 177 8.89 -30.76 8.86
N GLU A 178 8.99 -30.63 10.18
CA GLU A 178 7.85 -30.43 11.06
C GLU A 178 7.22 -29.05 10.85
N ALA A 179 8.04 -27.99 10.86
CA ALA A 179 7.56 -26.64 10.57
C ALA A 179 6.87 -26.56 9.20
N VAL A 180 7.51 -27.16 8.17
CA VAL A 180 6.95 -27.23 6.81
C VAL A 180 5.60 -27.94 6.81
N ARG A 181 5.51 -29.11 7.44
CA ARG A 181 4.26 -29.90 7.50
C ARG A 181 3.14 -29.12 8.18
N ILE A 182 3.43 -28.45 9.28
CA ILE A 182 2.42 -27.70 10.05
C ILE A 182 1.90 -26.52 9.21
N PHE A 183 2.79 -25.72 8.62
CA PHE A 183 2.39 -24.62 7.73
C PHE A 183 1.50 -25.09 6.57
N MET A 184 1.87 -26.18 5.89
CA MET A 184 1.08 -26.75 4.80
C MET A 184 -0.29 -27.27 5.29
N SER A 185 -0.34 -27.90 6.48
CA SER A 185 -1.59 -28.40 7.06
C SER A 185 -2.54 -27.29 7.49
N SER A 186 -2.01 -26.11 7.81
CA SER A 186 -2.77 -24.89 8.10
C SER A 186 -3.22 -24.13 6.84
N GLY A 187 -3.13 -24.76 5.66
CA GLY A 187 -3.55 -24.16 4.39
C GLY A 187 -2.47 -23.35 3.68
N GLY A 188 -1.23 -23.38 4.19
CA GLY A 188 -0.09 -22.72 3.57
C GLY A 188 0.20 -23.24 2.17
N ARG A 189 0.73 -22.36 1.32
CA ARG A 189 1.10 -22.66 -0.06
C ARG A 189 2.50 -22.15 -0.38
N ASP A 190 3.23 -22.90 -1.18
CA ASP A 190 4.49 -22.42 -1.74
C ASP A 190 4.23 -21.15 -2.58
N VAL A 191 5.05 -20.14 -2.34
CA VAL A 191 5.05 -18.90 -3.11
C VAL A 191 6.08 -19.02 -4.21
N GLU A 192 5.60 -19.07 -5.45
CA GLU A 192 6.48 -19.03 -6.62
C GLU A 192 6.97 -17.60 -6.85
N ALA A 193 8.27 -17.36 -6.66
CA ALA A 193 8.91 -16.15 -7.17
C ALA A 193 8.91 -16.22 -8.71
N ARG A 194 8.38 -15.19 -9.38
CA ARG A 194 8.31 -15.10 -10.85
C ARG A 194 9.41 -14.23 -11.44
#